data_AF-A0A1W2BEN5-F1
#
_entry.id   AF-A0A1W2BEN5-F1
#
_cell.length_a   1.000
_cell.length_b   1.000
_cell.length_c   1.000
_cell.angle_alpha   90.00
_cell.angle_beta   90.00
_cell.angle_gamma   90.00
#
_symmetry.space_group_name_H-M   'P 1'
#
loop_
_entity.id
_entity.type
_entity.pdbx_description
1 polymer ?
#
loop_
_entity_poly.entity_id
_entity_poly.type
_entity_poly.pdbx_seq_one_letter_code
_entity_poly.pdbx_strand_id
1 'polypeptide(L)'
;MIKYFTLAVVLFLSSASVQAQKKSDLVSEIAELKTALDSVKNSLAISRKKEVVSKTEAESYKAQADELLETNKSLMENINSFTKASIEKSENIGKTLESLQEKEKQLKAITDRFSSHDSVALAVLTDFKRVLGENGNITVASGAVIVALNEVTRNGLTSKDAAARAKTDEFIKKIAGVIKIYGDATIVVESATNTGEFDIALNQATTLVNKFVKQHSINTNRISAVSKDGGFSEGLNVKVIPKFDAFYFTLREQLKTNN
;
A
#
# COMPACT_ATOMS: atom_id res chain seq x y z
N MET A 1 -66.52 -111.05 60.82
CA MET A 1 -66.32 -109.63 61.19
C MET A 1 -64.93 -109.10 60.85
N ILE A 2 -63.83 -109.84 61.10
CA ILE A 2 -62.45 -109.38 60.82
C ILE A 2 -62.19 -109.00 59.35
N LYS A 3 -62.77 -109.72 58.36
CA LYS A 3 -62.61 -109.40 56.92
C LYS A 3 -63.26 -108.08 56.46
N TYR A 4 -64.32 -107.61 57.13
CA TYR A 4 -64.99 -106.34 56.76
C TYR A 4 -64.33 -105.14 57.46
N PHE A 5 -63.76 -105.35 58.66
CA PHE A 5 -63.01 -104.35 59.40
C PHE A 5 -61.68 -103.99 58.70
N THR A 6 -60.96 -104.99 58.19
CA THR A 6 -59.73 -104.74 57.40
C THR A 6 -60.00 -103.98 56.11
N LEU A 7 -61.13 -104.26 55.43
CA LEU A 7 -61.53 -103.54 54.23
C LEU A 7 -61.88 -102.06 54.50
N ALA A 8 -62.60 -101.78 55.60
CA ALA A 8 -62.97 -100.43 56.00
C ALA A 8 -61.75 -99.58 56.40
N VAL A 9 -60.78 -100.18 57.09
CA VAL A 9 -59.50 -99.53 57.44
C VAL A 9 -58.69 -99.19 56.18
N VAL A 10 -58.63 -100.11 55.21
CA VAL A 10 -57.94 -99.85 53.92
C VAL A 10 -58.63 -98.73 53.13
N LEU A 11 -59.96 -98.65 53.15
CA LEU A 11 -60.72 -97.57 52.47
C LEU A 11 -60.56 -96.20 53.16
N PHE A 12 -60.42 -96.18 54.48
CA PHE A 12 -60.19 -94.95 55.24
C PHE A 12 -58.74 -94.45 55.09
N LEU A 13 -57.76 -95.36 55.08
CA LEU A 13 -56.36 -95.01 54.81
C LEU A 13 -56.16 -94.53 53.35
N SER A 14 -56.87 -95.11 52.39
CA SER A 14 -56.79 -94.68 50.99
C SER A 14 -57.47 -93.33 50.74
N SER A 15 -58.56 -93.01 51.45
CA SER A 15 -59.18 -91.69 51.37
C SER A 15 -58.36 -90.60 52.08
N ALA A 16 -57.74 -90.92 53.21
CA ALA A 16 -56.85 -90.01 53.92
C ALA A 16 -55.55 -89.72 53.15
N SER A 17 -54.97 -90.72 52.46
CA SER A 17 -53.79 -90.52 51.62
C SER A 17 -54.09 -89.64 50.41
N VAL A 18 -55.25 -89.81 49.76
CA VAL A 18 -55.70 -88.95 48.65
C VAL A 18 -55.92 -87.50 49.09
N GLN A 19 -56.45 -87.28 50.30
CA GLN A 19 -56.65 -85.93 50.86
C GLN A 19 -55.32 -85.26 51.27
N ALA A 20 -54.38 -86.02 51.82
CA ALA A 20 -53.04 -85.53 52.13
C ALA A 20 -52.25 -85.18 50.87
N GLN A 21 -52.39 -85.98 49.80
CA GLN A 21 -51.76 -85.72 48.51
C GLN A 21 -52.27 -84.42 47.90
N LYS A 22 -53.59 -84.18 47.86
CA LYS A 22 -54.18 -82.92 47.38
C LYS A 22 -53.73 -81.69 48.18
N LYS A 23 -53.56 -81.80 49.51
CA LYS A 23 -53.02 -80.70 50.33
C LYS A 23 -51.54 -80.45 50.04
N SER A 24 -50.75 -81.51 49.85
CA SER A 24 -49.34 -81.38 49.45
C SER A 24 -49.22 -80.70 48.09
N ASP A 25 -50.05 -81.09 47.12
CA ASP A 25 -50.07 -80.50 45.78
C ASP A 25 -50.46 -79.00 45.83
N LEU A 26 -51.48 -78.63 46.62
CA LEU A 26 -51.86 -77.21 46.83
C LEU A 26 -50.75 -76.38 47.51
N VAL A 27 -50.01 -76.96 48.46
CA VAL A 27 -48.87 -76.27 49.09
C VAL A 27 -47.72 -76.10 48.10
N SER A 28 -47.49 -77.10 47.23
CA SER A 28 -46.51 -77.02 46.13
C SER A 28 -46.89 -75.91 45.15
N GLU A 29 -48.15 -75.83 44.73
CA GLU A 29 -48.64 -74.80 43.80
C GLU A 29 -48.55 -73.39 44.41
N ILE A 30 -48.88 -73.22 45.70
CA ILE A 30 -48.72 -71.94 46.40
C ILE A 30 -47.24 -71.53 46.49
N ALA A 31 -46.34 -72.48 46.74
CA ALA A 31 -44.91 -72.22 46.77
C ALA A 31 -44.41 -71.78 45.38
N GLU A 32 -44.80 -72.48 44.31
CA GLU A 32 -44.47 -72.14 42.93
C GLU A 32 -45.01 -70.76 42.53
N LEU A 33 -46.29 -70.47 42.83
CA LEU A 33 -46.90 -69.18 42.56
C LEU A 33 -46.20 -68.05 43.32
N LYS A 34 -45.77 -68.29 44.56
CA LYS A 34 -45.01 -67.30 45.34
C LYS A 34 -43.63 -67.06 44.72
N THR A 35 -42.92 -68.11 44.32
CA THR A 35 -41.63 -67.98 43.62
C THR A 35 -41.79 -67.25 42.27
N ALA A 36 -42.85 -67.55 41.51
CA ALA A 36 -43.16 -66.85 40.26
C ALA A 36 -43.49 -65.37 40.50
N LEU A 37 -44.26 -65.07 41.54
CA LEU A 37 -44.63 -63.69 41.90
C LEU A 37 -43.41 -62.88 42.36
N ASP A 38 -42.52 -63.47 43.16
CA ASP A 38 -41.27 -62.84 43.57
C ASP A 38 -40.33 -62.62 42.37
N SER A 39 -40.27 -63.59 41.44
CA SER A 39 -39.54 -63.46 40.17
C SER A 39 -40.09 -62.32 39.30
N VAL A 40 -41.41 -62.23 39.13
CA VAL A 40 -42.07 -61.16 38.37
C VAL A 40 -41.81 -59.81 39.03
N LYS A 41 -41.96 -59.70 40.37
CA LYS A 41 -41.64 -58.46 41.09
C LYS A 41 -40.19 -58.02 40.91
N ASN A 42 -39.25 -58.96 40.97
CA ASN A 42 -37.85 -58.66 40.73
C ASN A 42 -37.60 -58.20 39.29
N SER A 43 -38.19 -58.87 38.29
CA SER A 43 -38.10 -58.48 36.89
C SER A 43 -38.69 -57.08 36.63
N LEU A 44 -39.80 -56.74 37.31
CA LEU A 44 -40.43 -55.43 37.23
C LEU A 44 -39.56 -54.35 37.86
N ALA A 45 -38.94 -54.63 39.01
CA ALA A 45 -38.01 -53.70 39.67
C ALA A 45 -36.78 -53.43 38.80
N ILE A 46 -36.21 -54.47 38.18
CA ILE A 46 -35.10 -54.35 37.22
C ILE A 46 -35.54 -53.53 36.00
N SER A 47 -36.71 -53.81 35.45
CA SER A 47 -37.23 -53.12 34.26
C SER A 47 -37.47 -51.64 34.52
N ARG A 48 -38.10 -51.27 35.65
CA ARG A 48 -38.26 -49.87 36.07
C ARG A 48 -36.92 -49.17 36.27
N LYS A 49 -35.94 -49.84 36.88
CA LYS A 49 -34.60 -49.27 37.03
C LYS A 49 -33.95 -49.01 35.67
N LYS A 50 -34.07 -49.95 34.72
CA LYS A 50 -33.58 -49.77 33.35
C LYS A 50 -34.31 -48.65 32.60
N GLU A 51 -35.62 -48.53 32.77
CA GLU A 51 -36.42 -47.45 32.17
C GLU A 51 -35.95 -46.08 32.67
N VAL A 52 -35.77 -45.92 33.98
CA VAL A 52 -35.27 -44.65 34.57
C VAL A 52 -33.87 -44.34 34.04
N VAL A 53 -32.96 -45.32 34.02
CA VAL A 53 -31.60 -45.12 33.49
C VAL A 53 -31.65 -44.72 32.02
N SER A 54 -32.40 -45.44 31.19
CA SER A 54 -32.51 -45.16 29.75
C SER A 54 -33.15 -43.80 29.48
N LYS A 55 -34.14 -43.38 30.28
CA LYS A 55 -34.74 -42.05 30.16
C LYS A 55 -33.75 -40.95 30.53
N THR A 56 -33.01 -41.10 31.63
CA THR A 56 -31.97 -40.15 32.03
C THR A 56 -30.85 -40.07 30.99
N GLU A 57 -30.44 -41.20 30.40
CA GLU A 57 -29.46 -41.22 29.30
C GLU A 57 -30.00 -40.50 28.07
N ALA A 58 -31.26 -40.76 27.68
CA ALA A 58 -31.88 -40.08 26.54
C ALA A 58 -31.99 -38.56 26.75
N GLU A 59 -32.36 -38.11 27.96
CA GLU A 59 -32.39 -36.69 28.32
C GLU A 59 -30.98 -36.06 28.29
N SER A 60 -29.97 -36.78 28.78
CA SER A 60 -28.56 -36.36 28.71
C SER A 60 -28.06 -36.25 27.27
N TYR A 61 -28.35 -37.24 26.42
CA TYR A 61 -27.97 -37.20 25.01
C TYR A 61 -28.70 -36.09 24.25
N LYS A 62 -29.97 -35.84 24.58
CA LYS A 62 -30.71 -34.71 24.00
C LYS A 62 -30.08 -33.37 24.40
N ALA A 63 -29.75 -33.19 25.68
CA ALA A 63 -29.09 -31.97 26.14
C ALA A 63 -27.73 -31.75 25.45
N GLN A 64 -26.93 -32.81 25.30
CA GLN A 64 -25.67 -32.75 24.57
C GLN A 64 -25.87 -32.41 23.08
N ALA A 65 -26.89 -32.99 22.44
CA ALA A 65 -27.21 -32.67 21.05
C ALA A 65 -27.64 -31.21 20.87
N ASP A 66 -28.45 -30.69 21.78
CA ASP A 66 -28.88 -29.29 21.77
C ASP A 66 -27.69 -28.34 22.00
N GLU A 67 -26.79 -28.66 22.93
CA GLU A 67 -25.54 -27.91 23.16
C GLU A 67 -24.61 -27.94 21.93
N LEU A 68 -24.47 -29.09 21.27
CA LEU A 68 -23.70 -29.22 20.04
C LEU A 68 -24.31 -28.40 18.89
N LEU A 69 -25.63 -28.33 18.79
CA LEU A 69 -26.32 -27.49 17.81
C LEU A 69 -26.09 -26.00 18.08
N GLU A 70 -26.22 -25.56 19.33
CA GLU A 70 -25.98 -24.18 19.74
C GLU A 70 -24.50 -23.78 19.51
N THR A 71 -23.57 -24.68 19.87
CA THR A 71 -22.13 -24.48 19.65
C THR A 71 -21.80 -24.40 18.16
N ASN A 72 -22.37 -25.29 17.34
CA ASN A 72 -22.20 -25.22 15.89
C ASN A 72 -22.75 -23.93 15.30
N LYS A 73 -23.91 -23.47 15.77
CA LYS A 73 -24.48 -22.18 15.34
C LYS A 73 -23.55 -21.02 15.69
N SER A 74 -23.05 -20.97 16.92
CA SER A 74 -22.08 -19.96 17.37
C SER A 74 -20.77 -20.01 16.56
N LEU A 75 -20.25 -21.21 16.29
CA LEU A 75 -19.07 -21.39 15.43
C LEU A 75 -19.33 -20.86 14.02
N MET A 76 -20.48 -21.15 13.43
CA MET A 76 -20.86 -20.65 12.10
C MET A 76 -21.00 -19.12 12.07
N GLU A 77 -21.58 -18.51 13.11
CA GLU A 77 -21.67 -17.05 13.25
C GLU A 77 -20.28 -16.40 13.36
N ASN A 78 -19.37 -17.01 14.12
CA ASN A 78 -17.99 -16.57 14.26
C ASN A 78 -17.21 -16.69 12.94
N ILE A 79 -17.36 -17.81 12.21
CA ILE A 79 -16.74 -18.00 10.89
C ILE A 79 -17.25 -16.93 9.91
N ASN A 80 -18.57 -16.68 9.86
CA ASN A 80 -19.12 -15.65 8.99
C ASN A 80 -18.57 -14.26 9.32
N SER A 81 -18.48 -13.91 10.61
CA SER A 81 -17.91 -12.63 11.06
C SER A 81 -16.43 -12.50 10.69
N PHE A 82 -15.65 -13.58 10.87
CA PHE A 82 -14.25 -13.64 10.48
C PHE A 82 -14.07 -13.53 8.97
N THR A 83 -14.85 -14.25 8.17
CA THR A 83 -14.81 -14.17 6.71
C THR A 83 -15.15 -12.75 6.23
N LYS A 84 -16.18 -12.12 6.79
CA LYS A 84 -16.54 -10.73 6.46
C LYS A 84 -15.40 -9.76 6.79
N ALA A 85 -14.83 -9.85 8.00
CA ALA A 85 -13.70 -9.01 8.40
C ALA A 85 -12.45 -9.26 7.52
N SER A 86 -12.22 -10.51 7.10
CA SER A 86 -11.12 -10.89 6.20
C SER A 86 -11.30 -10.31 4.79
N ILE A 87 -12.52 -10.35 4.25
CA ILE A 87 -12.87 -9.72 2.96
C ILE A 87 -12.66 -8.21 3.05
N GLU A 88 -13.19 -7.55 4.08
CA GLU A 88 -13.07 -6.10 4.25
C GLU A 88 -11.60 -5.67 4.41
N LYS A 89 -10.81 -6.43 5.18
CA LYS A 89 -9.37 -6.17 5.31
C LYS A 89 -8.64 -6.35 3.99
N SER A 90 -8.97 -7.39 3.21
CA SER A 90 -8.37 -7.64 1.90
C SER A 90 -8.74 -6.56 0.88
N GLU A 91 -9.98 -6.07 0.90
CA GLU A 91 -10.43 -4.96 0.04
C GLU A 91 -9.71 -3.66 0.41
N ASN A 92 -9.58 -3.36 1.70
CA ASN A 92 -8.83 -2.19 2.17
C ASN A 92 -7.34 -2.28 1.82
N ILE A 93 -6.74 -3.48 1.88
CA ILE A 93 -5.38 -3.72 1.38
C ILE A 93 -5.32 -3.47 -0.13
N GLY A 94 -6.29 -3.95 -0.90
CA GLY A 94 -6.39 -3.71 -2.35
C GLY A 94 -6.43 -2.22 -2.69
N LYS A 95 -7.31 -1.45 -2.04
CA LYS A 95 -7.40 0.01 -2.19
C LYS A 95 -6.10 0.72 -1.79
N THR A 96 -5.46 0.27 -0.72
CA THR A 96 -4.17 0.81 -0.28
C THR A 96 -3.08 0.52 -1.30
N LEU A 97 -3.05 -0.69 -1.86
CA LEU A 97 -2.10 -1.10 -2.89
C LEU A 97 -2.30 -0.31 -4.19
N GLU A 98 -3.55 -0.11 -4.61
CA GLU A 98 -3.89 0.70 -5.78
C GLU A 98 -3.47 2.16 -5.58
N SER A 99 -3.75 2.73 -4.41
CA SER A 99 -3.27 4.08 -4.06
C SER A 99 -1.74 4.16 -4.04
N LEU A 100 -1.05 3.12 -3.57
CA LEU A 100 0.42 3.06 -3.57
C LEU A 100 0.97 2.95 -4.99
N GLN A 101 0.38 2.13 -5.86
CA GLN A 101 0.77 2.02 -7.26
C GLN A 101 0.58 3.33 -8.02
N GLU A 102 -0.52 4.04 -7.80
CA GLU A 102 -0.74 5.36 -8.40
C GLU A 102 0.30 6.38 -7.88
N LYS A 103 0.62 6.36 -6.59
CA LYS A 103 1.69 7.20 -6.02
C LYS A 103 3.07 6.84 -6.55
N GLU A 104 3.37 5.56 -6.73
CA GLU A 104 4.62 5.09 -7.33
C GLU A 104 4.74 5.55 -8.79
N LYS A 105 3.66 5.47 -9.58
CA LYS A 105 3.61 5.99 -10.95
C LYS A 105 3.87 7.50 -10.98
N GLN A 106 3.28 8.25 -10.05
CA GLN A 106 3.53 9.69 -9.90
C GLN A 106 4.99 9.97 -9.52
N LEU A 107 5.56 9.22 -8.56
CA LEU A 107 6.95 9.36 -8.15
C LEU A 107 7.91 9.03 -9.28
N LYS A 108 7.70 7.93 -10.01
CA LYS A 108 8.48 7.56 -11.18
C LYS A 108 8.45 8.66 -12.25
N ALA A 109 7.27 9.21 -12.52
CA ALA A 109 7.15 10.36 -13.41
C ALA A 109 7.93 11.58 -12.90
N ILE A 110 7.99 11.84 -11.59
CA ILE A 110 8.80 12.93 -11.01
C ILE A 110 10.30 12.63 -11.12
N THR A 111 10.74 11.39 -10.83
CA THR A 111 12.14 10.99 -10.90
C THR A 111 12.68 11.03 -12.32
N ASP A 112 11.94 10.49 -13.28
CA ASP A 112 12.30 10.54 -14.70
C ASP A 112 12.40 12.00 -15.19
N ARG A 113 11.53 12.89 -14.68
CA ARG A 113 11.57 14.34 -14.96
C ARG A 113 12.81 15.00 -14.38
N PHE A 114 13.17 14.69 -13.14
CA PHE A 114 14.36 15.26 -12.51
C PHE A 114 15.63 14.85 -13.26
N SER A 115 15.73 13.59 -13.69
CA SER A 115 16.87 13.11 -14.47
C SER A 115 16.94 13.76 -15.88
N SER A 116 15.79 14.03 -16.51
CA SER A 116 15.74 14.71 -17.82
C SER A 116 16.13 16.19 -17.78
N HIS A 117 15.92 16.86 -16.64
CA HIS A 117 16.35 18.24 -16.43
C HIS A 117 17.88 18.36 -16.43
N ASP A 118 18.53 17.43 -15.73
CA ASP A 118 19.99 17.36 -15.69
C ASP A 118 20.59 17.02 -17.05
N SER A 119 19.91 16.25 -17.90
CA SER A 119 20.43 15.89 -19.23
C SER A 119 20.44 17.07 -20.21
N VAL A 120 19.42 17.95 -20.19
CA VAL A 120 19.39 19.17 -21.02
C VAL A 120 20.41 20.19 -20.51
N ALA A 121 20.50 20.40 -19.20
CA ALA A 121 21.51 21.29 -18.63
C ALA A 121 22.94 20.79 -18.92
N LEU A 122 23.17 19.48 -18.88
CA LEU A 122 24.45 18.86 -19.23
C LEU A 122 24.79 19.01 -20.72
N ALA A 123 23.80 18.89 -21.62
CA ALA A 123 23.99 19.13 -23.05
C ALA A 123 24.40 20.59 -23.31
N VAL A 124 23.69 21.55 -22.70
CA VAL A 124 24.00 22.98 -22.79
C VAL A 124 25.40 23.27 -22.23
N LEU A 125 25.75 22.69 -21.07
CA LEU A 125 27.09 22.79 -20.49
C LEU A 125 28.17 22.27 -21.44
N THR A 126 27.94 21.13 -22.06
CA THR A 126 28.88 20.48 -22.98
C THR A 126 29.12 21.34 -24.21
N ASP A 127 28.06 21.91 -24.80
CA ASP A 127 28.19 22.83 -25.93
C ASP A 127 28.88 24.14 -25.56
N PHE A 128 28.61 24.70 -24.37
CA PHE A 128 29.35 25.85 -23.87
C PHE A 128 30.84 25.54 -23.67
N LYS A 129 31.19 24.40 -23.07
CA LYS A 129 32.59 23.98 -22.92
C LYS A 129 33.28 23.75 -24.27
N ARG A 130 32.58 23.15 -25.24
CA ARG A 130 33.09 22.94 -26.60
C ARG A 130 33.39 24.25 -27.33
N VAL A 131 32.54 25.25 -27.17
CA VAL A 131 32.64 26.53 -27.89
C VAL A 131 33.56 27.54 -27.19
N LEU A 132 33.57 27.56 -25.85
CA LEU A 132 34.35 28.52 -25.06
C LEU A 132 35.73 27.98 -24.63
N GLY A 133 35.93 26.66 -24.70
CA GLY A 133 37.15 25.99 -24.22
C GLY A 133 37.32 26.05 -22.70
N GLU A 134 38.46 25.60 -22.18
CA GLU A 134 38.76 25.59 -20.73
C GLU A 134 38.87 26.99 -20.10
N ASN A 135 38.92 28.04 -20.93
CA ASN A 135 38.97 29.43 -20.47
C ASN A 135 37.59 30.00 -20.07
N GLY A 136 36.50 29.27 -20.35
CA GLY A 136 35.16 29.65 -19.93
C GLY A 136 34.86 29.20 -18.50
N ASN A 137 34.63 30.15 -17.59
CA ASN A 137 34.18 29.83 -16.24
C ASN A 137 32.68 29.49 -16.27
N ILE A 138 32.37 28.21 -16.48
CA ILE A 138 31.01 27.70 -16.66
C ILE A 138 30.64 26.80 -15.49
N THR A 139 29.52 27.09 -14.84
CA THR A 139 28.97 26.33 -13.72
C THR A 139 27.51 25.96 -13.96
N VAL A 140 27.01 24.92 -13.29
CA VAL A 140 25.59 24.54 -13.34
C VAL A 140 25.02 24.71 -11.94
N ALA A 141 23.95 25.48 -11.82
CA ALA A 141 23.25 25.68 -10.55
C ALA A 141 21.74 25.68 -10.79
N SER A 142 21.02 24.83 -10.06
CA SER A 142 19.55 24.69 -10.15
C SER A 142 19.03 24.50 -11.59
N GLY A 143 19.76 23.75 -12.43
CA GLY A 143 19.41 23.54 -13.85
C GLY A 143 19.73 24.67 -14.81
N ALA A 144 20.20 25.80 -14.31
CA ALA A 144 20.69 26.88 -15.14
C ALA A 144 22.19 26.67 -15.40
N VAL A 145 22.60 26.84 -16.65
CA VAL A 145 24.01 26.92 -17.00
C VAL A 145 24.45 28.37 -16.89
N ILE A 146 25.42 28.63 -16.02
CA ILE A 146 25.92 29.96 -15.69
C ILE A 146 27.30 30.12 -16.34
N VAL A 147 27.42 31.09 -17.24
CA VAL A 147 28.68 31.49 -17.85
C VAL A 147 29.14 32.78 -17.18
N ALA A 148 30.17 32.70 -16.33
CA ALA A 148 30.77 33.88 -15.72
C ALA A 148 31.76 34.53 -16.69
N LEU A 149 31.56 35.82 -16.96
CA LEU A 149 32.46 36.61 -17.80
C LEU A 149 33.71 36.98 -17.00
N ASN A 150 34.87 36.76 -17.61
CA ASN A 150 36.14 37.21 -17.03
C ASN A 150 36.26 38.74 -17.05
N GLU A 151 37.18 39.26 -16.25
CA GLU A 151 37.42 40.70 -16.10
C GLU A 151 37.77 41.38 -17.44
N VAL A 152 38.56 40.72 -18.29
CA VAL A 152 38.93 41.24 -19.61
C VAL A 152 37.70 41.45 -20.49
N THR A 153 36.78 40.49 -20.53
CA THR A 153 35.54 40.58 -21.31
C THR A 153 34.62 41.65 -20.75
N ARG A 154 34.51 41.75 -19.42
CA ARG A 154 33.71 42.76 -18.72
C ARG A 154 34.22 44.17 -19.01
N ASN A 155 35.52 44.40 -18.86
CA ASN A 155 36.15 45.71 -19.11
C ASN A 155 36.07 46.09 -20.61
N GLY A 156 36.11 45.10 -21.51
CA GLY A 156 35.94 45.32 -22.94
C GLY A 156 34.52 45.68 -23.39
N LEU A 157 33.48 45.57 -22.53
CA LEU A 157 32.12 45.99 -22.88
C LEU A 157 32.00 47.51 -23.07
N THR A 158 32.77 48.29 -22.30
CA THR A 158 32.74 49.76 -22.29
C THR A 158 34.07 50.39 -22.71
N SER A 159 35.08 49.58 -23.06
CA SER A 159 36.41 50.06 -23.45
C SER A 159 36.37 50.88 -24.74
N LYS A 160 37.15 51.99 -24.75
CA LYS A 160 37.37 52.80 -25.96
C LYS A 160 38.38 52.13 -26.92
N ASP A 161 39.20 51.21 -26.42
CA ASP A 161 40.16 50.45 -27.23
C ASP A 161 39.43 49.48 -28.17
N ALA A 162 39.76 49.56 -29.46
CA ALA A 162 39.20 48.72 -30.50
C ALA A 162 39.64 47.26 -30.37
N ALA A 163 40.88 47.01 -29.92
CA ALA A 163 41.41 45.65 -29.78
C ALA A 163 40.75 44.89 -28.61
N ALA A 164 40.56 45.56 -27.47
CA ALA A 164 39.82 45.01 -26.34
C ALA A 164 38.35 44.70 -26.70
N ARG A 165 37.67 45.61 -27.42
CA ARG A 165 36.28 45.39 -27.89
C ARG A 165 36.17 44.19 -28.83
N ALA A 166 37.07 44.06 -29.79
CA ALA A 166 37.04 42.94 -30.75
C ALA A 166 37.12 41.57 -30.06
N LYS A 167 37.96 41.42 -29.02
CA LYS A 167 38.07 40.19 -28.23
C LYS A 167 36.79 39.89 -27.46
N THR A 168 36.19 40.92 -26.86
CA THR A 168 34.90 40.81 -26.17
C THR A 168 33.77 40.45 -27.14
N ASP A 169 33.74 41.03 -28.33
CA ASP A 169 32.76 40.73 -29.39
C ASP A 169 32.84 39.27 -29.84
N GLU A 170 34.06 38.74 -30.01
CA GLU A 170 34.27 37.34 -30.40
C GLU A 170 33.74 36.37 -29.33
N PHE A 171 34.01 36.65 -28.06
CA PHE A 171 33.54 35.83 -26.94
C PHE A 171 32.01 35.88 -26.81
N ILE A 172 31.41 37.06 -26.95
CA ILE A 172 29.95 37.25 -26.92
C ILE A 172 29.29 36.57 -28.12
N LYS A 173 29.92 36.61 -29.30
CA LYS A 173 29.45 35.90 -30.50
C LYS A 173 29.42 34.39 -30.29
N LYS A 174 30.43 33.84 -29.61
CA LYS A 174 30.49 32.41 -29.22
C LYS A 174 29.35 32.03 -28.29
N ILE A 175 29.12 32.82 -27.24
CA ILE A 175 27.98 32.63 -26.32
C ILE A 175 26.64 32.72 -27.07
N ALA A 176 26.48 33.73 -27.91
CA ALA A 176 25.27 33.92 -28.71
C ALA A 176 25.00 32.75 -29.67
N GLY A 177 26.06 32.14 -30.23
CA GLY A 177 25.96 30.94 -31.06
C GLY A 177 25.32 29.77 -30.32
N VAL A 178 25.78 29.49 -29.10
CA VAL A 178 25.21 28.42 -28.26
C VAL A 178 23.76 28.76 -27.85
N ILE A 179 23.49 29.99 -27.45
CA ILE A 179 22.13 30.43 -27.08
C ILE A 179 21.14 30.30 -28.25
N LYS A 180 21.59 30.47 -29.50
CA LYS A 180 20.74 30.30 -30.68
C LYS A 180 20.35 28.85 -30.94
N ILE A 181 21.24 27.90 -30.63
CA ILE A 181 20.94 26.46 -30.73
C ILE A 181 19.78 26.12 -29.79
N TYR A 182 19.77 26.71 -28.59
CA TYR A 182 18.71 26.54 -27.60
C TYR A 182 17.66 27.65 -27.68
N GLY A 183 16.91 27.66 -28.79
CA GLY A 183 15.89 28.67 -29.11
C GLY A 183 14.76 28.83 -28.09
N ASP A 184 14.54 27.84 -27.23
CA ASP A 184 13.49 27.91 -26.21
C ASP A 184 14.03 28.36 -24.83
N ALA A 185 15.34 28.41 -24.64
CA ALA A 185 15.92 28.80 -23.36
C ALA A 185 15.65 30.28 -23.01
N THR A 186 15.34 30.51 -21.74
CA THR A 186 15.30 31.82 -21.10
C THR A 186 16.71 32.22 -20.67
N ILE A 187 17.11 33.44 -20.94
CA ILE A 187 18.45 33.97 -20.71
C ILE A 187 18.33 35.09 -19.70
N VAL A 188 19.12 35.03 -18.64
CA VAL A 188 19.20 36.09 -17.64
C VAL A 188 20.64 36.56 -17.55
N VAL A 189 20.88 37.81 -17.92
CA VAL A 189 22.16 38.46 -17.71
C VAL A 189 22.15 39.09 -16.33
N GLU A 190 22.95 38.53 -15.43
CA GLU A 190 23.00 38.92 -14.04
C GLU A 190 24.31 39.64 -13.74
N SER A 191 24.24 40.86 -13.21
CA SER A 191 25.40 41.58 -12.68
C SER A 191 25.33 41.62 -11.16
N ALA A 192 26.42 41.20 -10.50
CA ALA A 192 26.58 41.23 -9.05
C ALA A 192 27.49 42.40 -8.66
N THR A 193 27.05 43.21 -7.70
CA THR A 193 27.83 44.30 -7.08
C THR A 193 28.01 44.04 -5.59
N ASN A 194 29.20 44.34 -5.05
CA ASN A 194 29.49 44.31 -3.61
C ASN A 194 29.46 45.70 -2.97
N THR A 195 29.43 46.78 -3.75
CA THR A 195 29.43 48.19 -3.30
C THR A 195 28.01 48.76 -3.13
N GLY A 196 26.99 48.04 -3.58
CA GLY A 196 25.60 48.51 -3.58
C GLY A 196 25.24 49.43 -4.76
N GLU A 197 26.14 49.57 -5.73
CA GLU A 197 25.94 50.34 -6.98
C GLU A 197 25.10 49.54 -7.98
N PHE A 198 23.83 49.30 -7.65
CA PHE A 198 22.91 48.48 -8.44
C PHE A 198 22.61 49.08 -9.82
N ASP A 199 22.62 50.40 -9.94
CA ASP A 199 22.40 51.14 -11.19
C ASP A 199 23.53 50.89 -12.19
N ILE A 200 24.79 50.92 -11.73
CA ILE A 200 25.96 50.62 -12.56
C ILE A 200 25.93 49.14 -12.99
N ALA A 201 25.65 48.23 -12.05
CA ALA A 201 25.53 46.80 -12.33
C ALA A 201 24.42 46.50 -13.36
N LEU A 202 23.24 47.11 -13.20
CA LEU A 202 22.13 46.94 -14.13
C LEU A 202 22.45 47.51 -15.51
N ASN A 203 23.14 48.65 -15.58
CA ASN A 203 23.60 49.24 -16.85
C ASN A 203 24.59 48.32 -17.59
N GLN A 204 25.50 47.66 -16.87
CA GLN A 204 26.42 46.68 -17.45
C GLN A 204 25.66 45.46 -18.02
N ALA A 205 24.73 44.90 -17.25
CA ALA A 205 23.90 43.79 -17.70
C ALA A 205 23.05 44.18 -18.92
N THR A 206 22.45 45.36 -18.90
CA THR A 206 21.63 45.90 -20.00
C THR A 206 22.45 46.15 -21.26
N THR A 207 23.70 46.61 -21.12
CA THR A 207 24.63 46.78 -22.25
C THR A 207 24.89 45.45 -22.95
N LEU A 208 25.13 44.39 -22.18
CA LEU A 208 25.34 43.05 -22.71
C LEU A 208 24.07 42.48 -23.35
N VAL A 209 22.89 42.65 -22.73
CA VAL A 209 21.59 42.26 -23.33
C VAL A 209 21.36 42.98 -24.66
N ASN A 210 21.60 44.29 -24.72
CA ASN A 210 21.46 45.07 -25.94
C ASN A 210 22.36 44.55 -27.07
N LYS A 211 23.56 44.06 -26.71
CA LYS A 211 24.49 43.45 -27.68
C LYS A 211 23.95 42.13 -28.23
N PHE A 212 23.44 41.27 -27.36
CA PHE A 212 22.78 40.02 -27.76
C PHE A 212 21.56 40.27 -28.67
N VAL A 213 20.71 41.23 -28.33
CA VAL A 213 19.51 41.55 -29.11
C VAL A 213 19.89 42.20 -30.45
N LYS A 214 20.71 43.26 -30.45
CA LYS A 214 21.00 44.07 -31.64
C LYS A 214 22.01 43.42 -32.59
N GLN A 215 23.08 42.82 -32.06
CA GLN A 215 24.17 42.28 -32.89
C GLN A 215 24.00 40.80 -33.20
N HIS A 216 23.23 40.08 -32.38
CA HIS A 216 23.04 38.64 -32.55
C HIS A 216 21.59 38.22 -32.73
N SER A 217 20.63 39.16 -32.85
CA SER A 217 19.23 38.85 -33.17
C SER A 217 18.57 37.88 -32.17
N ILE A 218 18.95 37.95 -30.89
CA ILE A 218 18.29 37.16 -29.84
C ILE A 218 16.93 37.79 -29.52
N ASN A 219 15.88 36.96 -29.45
CA ASN A 219 14.53 37.42 -29.19
C ASN A 219 14.43 38.07 -27.80
N THR A 220 13.97 39.33 -27.76
CA THR A 220 13.82 40.14 -26.55
C THR A 220 12.91 39.49 -25.52
N ASN A 221 11.92 38.69 -25.93
CA ASN A 221 10.99 38.03 -25.02
C ASN A 221 11.64 36.91 -24.18
N ARG A 222 12.88 36.52 -24.49
CA ARG A 222 13.59 35.42 -23.82
C ARG A 222 14.82 35.88 -23.05
N ILE A 223 15.17 37.16 -23.06
CA ILE A 223 16.38 37.69 -22.45
C ILE A 223 16.07 38.86 -21.53
N SER A 224 16.60 38.84 -20.31
CA SER A 224 16.44 39.91 -19.33
C SER A 224 17.77 40.28 -18.66
N ALA A 225 17.86 41.51 -18.15
CA ALA A 225 18.98 42.01 -17.36
C ALA A 225 18.54 42.18 -15.90
N VAL A 226 19.37 41.73 -14.96
CA VAL A 226 19.10 41.82 -13.52
C VAL A 226 20.39 42.22 -12.79
N SER A 227 20.26 43.06 -11.77
CA SER A 227 21.32 43.36 -10.81
C SER A 227 21.03 42.68 -9.47
N LYS A 228 22.04 42.16 -8.78
CA LYS A 228 21.91 41.58 -7.44
C LYS A 228 23.04 42.01 -6.52
N ASP A 229 22.80 41.91 -5.22
CA ASP A 229 23.86 42.03 -4.23
C ASP A 229 24.74 40.77 -4.33
N GLY A 230 26.03 41.01 -4.51
CA GLY A 230 27.04 40.00 -4.66
C GLY A 230 27.62 39.49 -3.34
N GLY A 231 27.30 40.12 -2.21
CA GLY A 231 27.73 39.68 -0.88
C GLY A 231 29.22 39.36 -0.84
N PHE A 232 30.06 40.31 -1.31
CA PHE A 232 31.52 40.24 -1.52
C PHE A 232 32.02 39.78 -2.92
N SER A 233 31.14 39.37 -3.84
CA SER A 233 31.54 38.99 -5.20
C SER A 233 31.02 39.98 -6.26
N GLU A 234 31.92 40.52 -7.08
CA GLU A 234 31.55 41.25 -8.30
C GLU A 234 31.64 40.33 -9.53
N GLY A 235 30.65 40.42 -10.41
CA GLY A 235 30.64 39.56 -11.59
C GLY A 235 29.56 39.92 -12.59
N LEU A 236 29.78 39.51 -13.83
CA LEU A 236 28.77 39.56 -14.89
C LEU A 236 28.58 38.14 -15.41
N ASN A 237 27.37 37.62 -15.26
CA ASN A 237 27.04 36.23 -15.53
C ASN A 237 25.94 36.16 -16.58
N VAL A 238 26.07 35.24 -17.53
CA VAL A 238 25.01 34.88 -18.46
C VAL A 238 24.44 33.56 -18.00
N LYS A 239 23.22 33.58 -17.48
CA LYS A 239 22.48 32.39 -17.08
C LYS A 239 21.59 31.94 -18.24
N VAL A 240 21.72 30.68 -18.64
CA VAL A 240 20.87 30.04 -19.63
C VAL A 240 20.00 29.02 -18.90
N ILE A 241 18.70 29.26 -18.92
CA ILE A 241 17.67 28.46 -18.27
C ILE A 241 16.86 27.79 -19.37
N PRO A 242 17.06 26.49 -19.65
CA PRO A 242 16.25 25.77 -20.62
C PRO A 242 14.75 25.85 -20.28
N LYS A 243 13.87 26.06 -21.27
CA LYS A 243 12.42 26.12 -21.04
C LYS A 243 11.88 24.75 -20.65
N PHE A 244 11.05 24.75 -19.63
CA PHE A 244 10.36 23.59 -19.08
C PHE A 244 8.93 23.40 -19.65
N ASP A 245 8.34 24.46 -20.22
CA ASP A 245 6.91 24.52 -20.54
C ASP A 245 6.46 23.66 -21.74
N ALA A 246 7.29 23.53 -22.78
CA ALA A 246 6.95 22.74 -23.97
C ALA A 246 6.75 21.25 -23.64
N PHE A 247 7.41 20.76 -22.60
CA PHE A 247 7.31 19.38 -22.13
C PHE A 247 6.00 19.10 -21.35
N TYR A 248 5.46 20.10 -20.63
CA TYR A 248 4.18 19.98 -19.92
C TYR A 248 2.98 19.78 -20.85
N PHE A 249 2.96 20.46 -22.01
CA PHE A 249 1.88 20.31 -22.98
C PHE A 249 1.90 18.93 -23.65
N THR A 250 3.08 18.44 -24.03
CA THR A 250 3.27 17.07 -24.58
C THR A 250 2.85 15.99 -23.57
N LEU A 251 3.17 16.18 -22.28
CA LEU A 251 2.72 15.30 -21.20
C LEU A 251 1.21 15.32 -20.99
N ARG A 252 0.57 16.49 -21.03
CA ARG A 252 -0.89 16.61 -20.84
C ARG A 252 -1.65 15.94 -21.99
N GLU A 253 -1.14 16.04 -23.21
CA GLU A 253 -1.69 15.32 -24.37
C GLU A 253 -1.51 13.80 -24.24
N GLN A 254 -0.32 13.32 -23.86
CA GLN A 254 -0.06 11.89 -23.71
C GLN A 254 -0.80 11.23 -22.53
N LEU A 255 -1.09 11.99 -21.47
CA LEU A 255 -1.91 11.53 -20.34
C LEU A 255 -3.41 11.57 -20.66
N LYS A 256 -3.86 12.43 -21.59
CA LYS A 256 -5.25 12.44 -22.06
C LYS A 256 -5.56 11.35 -23.07
N THR A 257 -4.59 10.88 -23.84
CA THR A 257 -4.77 9.81 -24.84
C THR A 257 -4.73 8.39 -24.27
N ASN A 258 -4.41 8.23 -22.98
CA ASN A 258 -4.34 6.93 -22.29
C ASN A 258 -5.47 6.71 -21.26
N ASN A 259 -6.51 7.54 -21.31
CA ASN A 259 -7.85 7.26 -20.74
C ASN A 259 -8.82 7.02 -21.88
#